data_AF-H4FE54-F1
#
_entry.id   AF-H4FE54-F1
#
_cell.length_a   1.000
_cell.length_b   1.000
_cell.length_c   1.000
_cell.angle_alpha   90.00
_cell.angle_beta   90.00
_cell.angle_gamma   90.00
#
_symmetry.space_group_name_H-M   'P 1'
#
loop_
_entity.id
_entity.type
_entity.pdbx_description
1 polymer ?
#
loop_
_entity_poly.entity_id
_entity_poly.type
_entity_poly.pdbx_seq_one_letter_code
_entity_poly.pdbx_strand_id
1 'polypeptide(L)'
;MTPSVPVSQKFGYRFSWVGMIGLTVILFWGTMALIAPHIIPHPVGEIVDEDYFGVMSSRFWLGSDYLGRDMLSRVLMGARYTVGISLAAVSIACFSGVVLGMTAAVVGGWFDAALSRFLDALNSIPGKLSGLVVVAAVGSSITVLIITLAVIYTPGAYRFARALAVNINTMDYITVARTRGEGIFTSSARRSCRTSSGLCLRISAFASSSSCCCCPACRSSASACNRHSPIGARLCMKMSAACLSEHLPSSFPRWRSRA
;
A
#
# COMPACT_ATOMS: atom_id res chain seq x y z
N MET A 1 -32.56 23.48 -19.57
CA MET A 1 -32.33 22.08 -19.98
C MET A 1 -30.84 21.83 -20.03
N THR A 2 -30.26 21.26 -18.96
CA THR A 2 -28.85 20.87 -18.95
C THR A 2 -28.74 19.44 -19.48
N PRO A 3 -28.00 19.17 -20.57
CA PRO A 3 -27.82 17.82 -21.05
C PRO A 3 -27.02 17.01 -20.02
N SER A 4 -27.63 15.98 -19.44
CA SER A 4 -26.95 15.01 -18.58
C SER A 4 -26.08 14.13 -19.46
N VAL A 5 -24.76 14.32 -19.41
CA VAL A 5 -23.80 13.51 -20.16
C VAL A 5 -23.74 12.11 -19.53
N PRO A 6 -24.06 11.02 -20.25
CA PRO A 6 -23.88 9.68 -19.73
C PRO A 6 -22.39 9.34 -19.70
N VAL A 7 -21.78 9.35 -18.52
CA VAL A 7 -20.37 8.97 -18.36
C VAL A 7 -20.29 7.44 -18.36
N SER A 8 -20.21 6.85 -19.55
CA SER A 8 -19.90 5.42 -19.71
C SER A 8 -18.45 5.16 -19.31
N GLN A 9 -18.22 5.00 -18.01
CA GLN A 9 -16.95 4.56 -17.43
C GLN A 9 -16.74 3.08 -17.79
N LYS A 10 -16.24 2.80 -19.00
CA LYS A 10 -15.75 1.46 -19.33
C LYS A 10 -14.56 1.18 -18.42
N PHE A 11 -14.77 0.31 -17.44
CA PHE A 11 -13.76 -0.17 -16.51
C PHE A 11 -12.78 -1.10 -17.24
N GLY A 12 -11.96 -0.52 -18.12
CA GLY A 12 -10.93 -1.25 -18.82
C GLY A 12 -9.75 -1.49 -17.88
N TYR A 13 -9.67 -2.67 -17.26
CA TYR A 13 -8.45 -3.15 -16.61
C TYR A 13 -7.39 -3.37 -17.70
N ARG A 14 -6.68 -2.30 -18.08
CA ARG A 14 -5.43 -2.45 -18.83
C ARG A 14 -4.38 -2.89 -17.82
N PHE A 15 -4.18 -4.20 -17.71
CA PHE A 15 -3.13 -4.76 -16.85
C PHE A 15 -1.79 -4.15 -17.25
N SER A 16 -1.21 -3.35 -16.37
CA SER A 16 0.16 -2.88 -16.53
C SER A 16 1.10 -4.04 -16.24
N TRP A 17 2.22 -4.10 -16.95
CA TRP A 17 3.28 -5.10 -16.71
C TRP A 17 3.74 -5.10 -15.25
N VAL A 18 3.83 -3.91 -14.63
CA VAL A 18 4.16 -3.75 -13.21
C VAL A 18 3.13 -4.40 -12.29
N GLY A 19 1.84 -4.23 -12.58
CA GLY A 19 0.77 -4.83 -11.79
C GLY A 19 0.75 -6.35 -11.90
N MET A 20 1.06 -6.89 -13.08
CA MET A 20 1.15 -8.33 -13.32
C MET A 20 2.31 -8.95 -12.55
N ILE A 21 3.50 -8.34 -12.60
CA ILE A 21 4.67 -8.81 -11.85
C ILE A 21 4.38 -8.82 -10.33
N GLY A 22 3.80 -7.73 -9.80
CA GLY A 22 3.45 -7.64 -8.38
C GLY A 22 2.45 -8.71 -7.96
N LEU A 23 1.40 -8.93 -8.76
CA LEU A 23 0.39 -9.95 -8.50
C LEU A 23 0.98 -11.36 -8.54
N THR A 24 1.89 -11.66 -9.49
CA THR A 24 2.58 -12.95 -9.56
C THR A 24 3.42 -13.21 -8.33
N VAL A 25 4.16 -12.22 -7.82
CA VAL A 25 4.99 -12.37 -6.61
C VAL A 25 4.12 -12.63 -5.37
N ILE A 26 3.02 -11.89 -5.21
CA ILE A 26 2.09 -12.08 -4.09
C ILE A 26 1.44 -13.48 -4.15
N LEU A 27 1.00 -13.92 -5.34
CA LEU A 27 0.42 -15.24 -5.52
C LEU A 27 1.44 -16.36 -5.31
N PHE A 28 2.70 -16.17 -5.74
CA PHE A 28 3.76 -17.13 -5.52
C PHE A 28 4.01 -17.35 -4.02
N TRP A 29 4.22 -16.28 -3.25
CA TRP A 29 4.44 -16.40 -1.80
C TRP A 29 3.19 -16.84 -1.04
N GLY A 30 2.01 -16.41 -1.48
CA GLY A 30 0.73 -16.83 -0.89
C GLY A 30 0.46 -18.33 -1.09
N THR A 31 0.69 -18.86 -2.29
CA THR A 31 0.54 -20.30 -2.55
C THR A 31 1.61 -21.11 -1.83
N MET A 32 2.86 -20.66 -1.82
CA MET A 32 3.93 -21.30 -1.02
C MET A 32 3.59 -21.36 0.47
N ALA A 33 3.07 -20.28 1.05
CA ALA A 33 2.66 -20.24 2.46
C ALA A 33 1.52 -21.23 2.79
N LEU A 34 0.62 -21.49 1.84
CA LEU A 34 -0.50 -22.43 2.00
C LEU A 34 -0.06 -23.88 1.84
N ILE A 35 0.82 -24.16 0.88
CA ILE A 35 1.25 -25.53 0.55
C ILE A 35 2.46 -25.96 1.41
N ALA A 36 3.15 -25.02 2.07
CA ALA A 36 4.26 -25.29 3.00
C ALA A 36 4.07 -26.51 3.91
N PRO A 37 2.97 -26.66 4.70
CA PRO A 37 2.80 -27.82 5.59
C PRO A 37 2.74 -29.18 4.87
N HIS A 38 2.43 -29.21 3.57
CA HIS A 38 2.41 -30.44 2.77
C HIS A 38 3.73 -30.74 2.06
N ILE A 39 4.58 -29.73 1.81
CA ILE A 39 5.84 -29.88 1.07
C ILE A 39 7.03 -30.18 2.00
N ILE A 40 6.89 -29.89 3.29
CA ILE A 40 7.98 -29.98 4.26
C ILE A 40 8.44 -31.44 4.45
N PRO A 41 9.73 -31.76 4.17
CA PRO A 41 10.28 -33.10 4.37
C PRO A 41 10.52 -33.43 5.85
N HIS A 42 10.88 -32.42 6.66
CA HIS A 42 11.32 -32.61 8.04
C HIS A 42 10.64 -31.62 9.02
N PRO A 43 10.28 -32.06 10.23
CA PRO A 43 9.70 -31.15 11.23
C PRO A 43 10.71 -30.08 11.66
N VAL A 44 10.27 -28.82 11.65
CA VAL A 44 11.12 -27.61 11.85
C VAL A 44 11.88 -27.52 13.18
N GLY A 45 11.55 -28.37 14.14
CA GLY A 45 12.15 -28.40 15.47
C GLY A 45 13.14 -29.53 15.70
N GLU A 46 13.17 -30.56 14.85
CA GLU A 46 14.04 -31.71 15.05
C GLU A 46 15.44 -31.42 14.52
N ILE A 47 16.42 -31.95 15.25
CA ILE A 47 17.82 -32.02 14.81
C ILE A 47 17.89 -33.28 13.94
N VAL A 48 18.07 -33.08 12.64
CA VAL A 48 18.01 -34.14 11.62
C VAL A 48 19.41 -34.52 11.14
N ASP A 49 20.37 -33.64 11.38
CA ASP A 49 21.76 -33.77 10.95
C ASP A 49 22.68 -33.63 12.17
N GLU A 50 23.70 -34.49 12.25
CA GLU A 50 24.73 -34.45 13.30
C GLU A 50 25.88 -33.52 12.90
N ASP A 51 25.97 -33.18 11.60
CA ASP A 51 26.96 -32.24 11.09
C ASP A 51 26.50 -30.79 11.27
N TYR A 52 27.37 -29.99 11.88
CA TYR A 52 27.20 -28.55 11.99
C TYR A 52 27.42 -27.90 10.62
N PHE A 53 26.40 -27.22 10.08
CA PHE A 53 26.40 -26.70 8.71
C PHE A 53 26.60 -27.77 7.63
N GLY A 54 25.73 -28.78 7.65
CA GLY A 54 25.67 -29.81 6.62
C GLY A 54 25.56 -29.24 5.22
N VAL A 55 26.36 -29.80 4.31
CA VAL A 55 26.38 -29.42 2.90
C VAL A 55 25.06 -29.78 2.20
N MET A 56 24.78 -29.09 1.10
CA MET A 56 23.59 -29.39 0.33
C MET A 56 23.63 -30.81 -0.26
N SER A 57 22.59 -31.57 0.01
CA SER A 57 22.46 -32.97 -0.42
C SER A 57 21.05 -33.27 -0.89
N SER A 58 20.83 -34.45 -1.49
CA SER A 58 19.49 -34.89 -1.90
C SER A 58 18.51 -35.01 -0.73
N ARG A 59 19.02 -35.16 0.50
CA ARG A 59 18.25 -35.14 1.76
C ARG A 59 18.02 -33.72 2.27
N PHE A 60 19.05 -32.88 2.22
CA PHE A 60 18.99 -31.47 2.65
C PHE A 60 19.17 -30.53 1.47
N TRP A 61 18.04 -30.19 0.84
CA TRP A 61 17.99 -29.34 -0.36
C TRP A 61 18.48 -27.90 -0.14
N LEU A 62 18.65 -27.44 1.09
CA LEU A 62 19.26 -26.16 1.42
C LEU A 62 20.37 -26.27 2.48
N GLY A 63 20.81 -27.50 2.80
CA GLY A 63 21.71 -27.77 3.93
C GLY A 63 21.04 -27.66 5.30
N SER A 64 21.84 -27.79 6.35
CA SER A 64 21.40 -27.72 7.75
C SER A 64 21.93 -26.47 8.48
N ASP A 65 21.23 -26.05 9.54
CA ASP A 65 21.65 -24.91 10.39
C ASP A 65 22.87 -25.23 11.26
N TYR A 66 23.34 -24.24 12.02
CA TYR A 66 24.30 -24.45 13.12
C TYR A 66 23.83 -25.43 14.21
N LEU A 67 22.55 -25.84 14.20
CA LEU A 67 21.98 -26.85 15.09
C LEU A 67 21.62 -28.16 14.39
N GLY A 68 22.01 -28.36 13.13
CA GLY A 68 21.68 -29.59 12.39
C GLY A 68 20.20 -29.71 12.01
N ARG A 69 19.47 -28.58 11.95
CA ARG A 69 18.05 -28.55 11.54
C ARG A 69 17.93 -28.23 10.05
N ASP A 70 16.95 -28.82 9.36
CA ASP A 70 16.72 -28.57 7.93
C ASP A 70 16.33 -27.10 7.65
N MET A 71 17.13 -26.42 6.82
CA MET A 71 16.90 -25.03 6.42
C MET A 71 15.67 -24.86 5.54
N LEU A 72 15.41 -25.79 4.62
CA LEU A 72 14.29 -25.68 3.67
C LEU A 72 12.95 -25.67 4.40
N SER A 73 12.77 -26.62 5.32
CA SER A 73 11.57 -26.71 6.15
C SER A 73 11.35 -25.44 6.99
N ARG A 74 12.42 -24.85 7.53
CA ARG A 74 12.35 -23.61 8.33
C ARG A 74 11.99 -22.39 7.50
N VAL A 75 12.54 -22.26 6.28
CA VAL A 75 12.19 -21.15 5.38
C VAL A 75 10.73 -21.24 4.95
N LEU A 76 10.24 -22.43 4.59
CA LEU A 76 8.84 -22.63 4.17
C LEU A 76 7.85 -22.34 5.31
N MET A 77 8.10 -22.86 6.52
CA MET A 77 7.26 -22.52 7.68
C MET A 77 7.39 -21.06 8.08
N GLY A 78 8.60 -20.50 8.00
CA GLY A 78 8.85 -19.08 8.26
C GLY A 78 8.03 -18.19 7.32
N ALA A 79 7.99 -18.53 6.03
CA ALA A 79 7.19 -17.83 5.03
C ALA A 79 5.69 -17.79 5.39
N ARG A 80 5.14 -18.89 5.91
CA ARG A 80 3.74 -18.93 6.37
C ARG A 80 3.50 -17.96 7.53
N TYR A 81 4.39 -17.93 8.52
CA TYR A 81 4.26 -17.01 9.66
C TYR A 81 4.44 -15.55 9.24
N THR A 82 5.42 -15.23 8.40
CA THR A 82 5.67 -13.84 7.96
C THR A 82 4.52 -13.29 7.12
N VAL A 83 3.97 -14.08 6.19
CA VAL A 83 2.80 -13.70 5.40
C VAL A 83 1.57 -13.53 6.30
N GLY A 84 1.31 -14.46 7.22
CA GLY A 84 0.17 -14.36 8.14
C GLY A 84 0.24 -13.13 9.07
N ILE A 85 1.40 -12.92 9.71
CA ILE A 85 1.61 -11.80 10.64
C ILE A 85 1.53 -10.46 9.90
N SER A 86 2.17 -10.35 8.73
CA SER A 86 2.17 -9.11 7.96
C SER A 86 0.76 -8.75 7.46
N LEU A 87 -0.01 -9.73 6.97
CA LEU A 87 -1.37 -9.49 6.51
C LEU A 87 -2.30 -9.06 7.65
N ALA A 88 -2.20 -9.70 8.82
CA ALA A 88 -2.97 -9.31 10.00
C ALA A 88 -2.56 -7.92 10.52
N ALA A 89 -1.27 -7.62 10.63
CA ALA A 89 -0.80 -6.32 11.12
C ALA A 89 -1.16 -5.17 10.16
N VAL A 90 -0.96 -5.37 8.85
CA VAL A 90 -1.24 -4.35 7.83
C VAL A 90 -2.74 -4.09 7.71
N SER A 91 -3.59 -5.12 7.79
CA SER A 91 -5.05 -4.92 7.75
C SER A 91 -5.54 -4.06 8.92
N ILE A 92 -5.05 -4.33 10.13
CA ILE A 92 -5.37 -3.52 11.33
C ILE A 92 -4.83 -2.09 11.17
N ALA A 93 -3.56 -1.93 10.77
CA ALA A 93 -2.94 -0.61 10.60
C ALA A 93 -3.62 0.24 9.52
N CYS A 94 -4.00 -0.39 8.40
CA CYS A 94 -4.74 0.27 7.33
C CYS A 94 -6.13 0.68 7.81
N PHE A 95 -6.84 -0.20 8.51
CA PHE A 95 -8.15 0.12 9.04
C PHE A 95 -8.11 1.28 10.04
N SER A 96 -7.26 1.19 11.07
CA SER A 96 -7.11 2.25 12.08
C SER A 96 -6.62 3.55 11.44
N GLY A 97 -5.62 3.49 10.57
CA GLY A 97 -5.04 4.66 9.90
C GLY A 97 -6.01 5.36 8.98
N VAL A 98 -6.83 4.62 8.21
CA VAL A 98 -7.86 5.22 7.34
C VAL A 98 -8.95 5.91 8.15
N VAL A 99 -9.43 5.27 9.22
CA VAL A 99 -10.44 5.86 10.11
C VAL A 99 -9.91 7.14 10.75
N LEU A 100 -8.69 7.11 11.29
CA LEU A 100 -8.04 8.28 11.88
C LEU A 100 -7.77 9.38 10.84
N GLY A 101 -7.32 9.03 9.64
CA GLY A 101 -6.99 10.00 8.58
C GLY A 101 -8.24 10.70 8.01
N MET A 102 -9.33 9.96 7.82
CA MET A 102 -10.60 10.54 7.39
C MET A 102 -11.23 11.41 8.47
N THR A 103 -11.22 10.98 9.73
CA THR A 103 -11.76 11.78 10.85
C THR A 103 -10.96 13.08 11.04
N ALA A 104 -9.63 13.03 10.98
CA ALA A 104 -8.78 14.22 11.05
C ALA A 104 -9.08 15.22 9.94
N ALA A 105 -9.27 14.74 8.69
CA ALA A 105 -9.57 15.59 7.55
C ALA A 105 -10.96 16.26 7.65
N VAL A 106 -11.96 15.58 8.22
CA VAL A 106 -13.32 16.12 8.38
C VAL A 106 -13.41 17.13 9.53
N VAL A 107 -12.81 16.83 10.69
CA VAL A 107 -12.85 17.71 11.87
C VAL A 107 -11.98 18.94 11.64
N GLY A 108 -10.79 18.77 11.05
CA GLY A 108 -9.83 19.84 10.84
C GLY A 108 -9.37 20.52 12.13
N GLY A 109 -8.64 21.64 11.98
CA GLY A 109 -8.25 22.50 13.11
C GLY A 109 -7.25 21.86 14.08
N TRP A 110 -7.44 22.09 15.39
CA TRP A 110 -6.48 21.69 16.42
C TRP A 110 -6.39 20.18 16.63
N PHE A 111 -7.50 19.44 16.43
CA PHE A 111 -7.51 17.98 16.54
C PHE A 111 -6.62 17.32 15.48
N ASP A 112 -6.70 17.80 14.23
CA ASP A 112 -5.84 17.35 13.13
C ASP A 112 -4.35 17.66 13.40
N ALA A 113 -4.07 18.84 13.98
CA ALA A 113 -2.71 19.22 14.38
C ALA A 113 -2.17 18.32 15.50
N ALA A 114 -2.94 18.07 16.56
CA ALA A 114 -2.53 17.22 17.68
C ALA A 114 -2.28 15.77 17.23
N LEU A 115 -3.19 15.20 16.44
CA LEU A 115 -3.06 13.82 15.95
C LEU A 115 -1.88 13.66 15.00
N SER A 116 -1.68 14.62 14.09
CA SER A 116 -0.52 14.61 13.19
C SER A 116 0.79 14.70 13.96
N ARG A 117 0.87 15.53 15.01
CA ARG A 117 2.07 15.64 15.85
C ARG A 117 2.35 14.36 16.62
N PHE A 118 1.32 13.72 17.16
CA PHE A 118 1.48 12.44 17.85
C PHE A 118 2.02 11.34 16.93
N LEU A 119 1.46 11.22 15.72
CA LEU A 119 1.90 10.22 14.73
C LEU A 119 3.29 10.54 14.16
N ASP A 120 3.64 11.82 14.01
CA ASP A 120 4.99 12.24 13.63
C ASP A 120 6.02 11.95 14.74
N ALA A 121 5.63 12.10 16.01
CA ALA A 121 6.46 11.70 17.15
C ALA A 121 6.72 10.19 17.16
N LEU A 122 5.71 9.37 16.85
CA LEU A 122 5.90 7.92 16.70
C LEU A 122 6.89 7.56 15.58
N ASN A 123 6.85 8.26 14.44
CA ASN A 123 7.77 8.03 13.32
C ASN A 123 9.19 8.58 13.55
N SER A 124 9.36 9.49 14.51
CA SER A 124 10.69 10.01 14.87
C SER A 124 11.60 8.92 15.43
N ILE A 125 10.99 7.91 16.07
CA ILE A 125 11.67 6.69 16.50
C ILE A 125 11.70 5.74 15.29
N PRO A 126 12.87 5.27 14.85
CA PRO A 126 12.94 4.31 13.74
C PRO A 126 12.18 3.04 14.14
N GLY A 127 11.15 2.68 13.36
CA GLY A 127 10.19 1.62 13.71
C GLY A 127 10.81 0.25 13.98
N LYS A 128 12.00 -0.02 13.43
CA LYS A 128 12.76 -1.25 13.72
C LYS A 128 13.23 -1.29 15.18
N LEU A 129 13.68 -0.16 15.74
CA LEU A 129 14.14 -0.07 17.12
C LEU A 129 12.96 -0.13 18.10
N SER A 130 11.86 0.59 17.82
CA SER A 130 10.68 0.55 18.70
C SER A 130 10.09 -0.85 18.79
N GLY A 131 10.04 -1.58 17.67
CA GLY A 131 9.58 -2.98 17.66
C GLY A 131 10.42 -3.90 18.55
N LEU A 132 11.75 -3.78 18.51
CA LEU A 132 12.65 -4.59 19.34
C LEU A 132 12.45 -4.31 20.84
N VAL A 133 12.33 -3.03 21.23
CA VAL A 133 12.12 -2.65 22.64
C VAL A 133 10.80 -3.22 23.17
N VAL A 134 9.72 -3.15 22.40
CA VAL A 134 8.42 -3.68 22.81
C VAL A 134 8.46 -5.21 22.94
N VAL A 135 9.04 -5.90 21.97
CA VAL A 135 9.16 -7.37 22.01
C VAL A 135 10.06 -7.82 23.15
N ALA A 136 11.14 -7.09 23.45
CA ALA A 136 12.02 -7.39 24.57
C ALA A 136 11.32 -7.19 25.93
N ALA A 137 10.44 -6.19 26.06
CA ALA A 137 9.74 -5.89 27.31
C ALA A 137 8.53 -6.81 27.57
N VAL A 138 7.73 -7.09 26.55
CA VAL A 138 6.46 -7.84 26.67
C VAL A 138 6.64 -9.33 26.39
N GLY A 139 7.70 -9.70 25.67
CA GLY A 139 7.98 -11.06 25.24
C GLY A 139 7.55 -11.35 23.80
N SER A 140 7.97 -12.52 23.31
CA SER A 140 7.70 -12.98 21.95
C SER A 140 6.41 -13.81 21.91
N SER A 141 5.29 -13.15 21.58
CA SER A 141 4.02 -13.81 21.24
C SER A 141 3.53 -13.29 19.89
N ILE A 142 2.88 -14.17 19.11
CA ILE A 142 2.32 -13.84 17.79
C ILE A 142 1.39 -12.63 17.90
N THR A 143 0.55 -12.57 18.95
CA THR A 143 -0.39 -11.47 19.17
C THR A 143 0.35 -10.16 19.45
N VAL A 144 1.41 -10.20 20.27
CA VAL A 144 2.21 -9.02 20.61
C VAL A 144 2.93 -8.48 19.38
N LEU A 145 3.47 -9.36 18.54
CA LEU A 145 4.10 -8.99 17.27
C LEU A 145 3.10 -8.29 16.34
N ILE A 146 1.89 -8.83 16.20
CA ILE A 146 0.85 -8.25 15.34
C ILE A 146 0.46 -6.84 15.85
N ILE A 147 0.19 -6.69 17.14
CA ILE A 147 -0.21 -5.40 17.73
C ILE A 147 0.91 -4.37 17.59
N THR A 148 2.15 -4.77 17.87
CA THR A 148 3.32 -3.88 17.78
C THR A 148 3.52 -3.39 16.35
N LEU A 149 3.48 -4.29 15.37
CA LEU A 149 3.57 -3.92 13.95
C LEU A 149 2.40 -3.04 13.52
N ALA A 150 1.18 -3.32 13.97
CA ALA A 150 0.01 -2.51 13.64
C ALA A 150 0.18 -1.06 14.10
N VAL A 151 0.67 -0.84 15.33
CA VAL A 151 0.95 0.50 15.87
C VAL A 151 2.04 1.19 15.05
N ILE A 152 3.12 0.48 14.70
CA ILE A 152 4.24 1.03 13.92
C ILE A 152 3.82 1.45 12.50
N TYR A 153 2.92 0.69 11.85
CA TYR A 153 2.48 0.99 10.48
C TYR A 153 1.29 1.95 10.40
N THR A 154 0.57 2.19 11.49
CA THR A 154 -0.59 3.10 11.55
C THR A 154 -0.27 4.53 11.05
N PRO A 155 0.84 5.19 11.45
CA PRO A 155 1.20 6.52 10.95
C PRO A 155 1.34 6.59 9.43
N GLY A 156 1.88 5.54 8.80
CA GLY A 156 1.99 5.46 7.34
C GLY A 156 0.62 5.48 6.67
N ALA A 157 -0.28 4.58 7.10
CA ALA A 157 -1.64 4.51 6.59
C ALA A 157 -2.44 5.80 6.82
N TYR A 158 -2.29 6.43 8.00
CA TYR A 158 -2.90 7.72 8.33
C TYR A 158 -2.52 8.81 7.32
N ARG A 159 -1.23 8.95 6.99
CA ARG A 159 -0.75 10.00 6.07
C ARG A 159 -1.31 9.81 4.67
N PHE A 160 -1.38 8.57 4.18
CA PHE A 160 -2.00 8.27 2.89
C PHE A 160 -3.50 8.62 2.87
N ALA A 161 -4.25 8.19 3.89
CA ALA A 161 -5.68 8.46 3.98
C ALA A 161 -5.98 9.96 4.11
N ARG A 162 -5.22 10.68 4.94
CA ARG A 162 -5.35 12.13 5.12
C ARG A 162 -5.06 12.89 3.84
N ALA A 163 -4.01 12.53 3.09
CA ALA A 163 -3.67 13.18 1.81
C ALA A 163 -4.82 13.08 0.79
N LEU A 164 -5.47 11.91 0.71
CA LEU A 164 -6.63 11.70 -0.15
C LEU A 164 -7.86 12.46 0.35
N ALA A 165 -8.14 12.42 1.65
CA ALA A 165 -9.31 13.07 2.25
C ALA A 165 -9.24 14.59 2.17
N VAL A 166 -8.06 15.19 2.36
CA VAL A 166 -7.85 16.64 2.19
C VAL A 166 -8.08 17.06 0.73
N ASN A 167 -7.61 16.26 -0.24
CA ASN A 167 -7.83 16.53 -1.66
C ASN A 167 -9.33 16.47 -2.04
N ILE A 168 -10.07 15.55 -1.43
CA ILE A 168 -11.52 15.43 -1.60
C ILE A 168 -12.23 16.66 -1.01
N ASN A 169 -11.82 17.11 0.18
CA ASN A 169 -12.42 18.24 0.90
C ASN A 169 -12.35 19.59 0.15
N THR A 170 -11.44 19.73 -0.81
CA THR A 170 -11.28 20.94 -1.64
C THR A 170 -12.13 20.94 -2.91
N MET A 171 -12.93 19.90 -3.16
CA MET A 171 -13.71 19.79 -4.40
C MET A 171 -15.03 20.61 -4.38
N ASP A 172 -15.41 21.16 -5.53
CA ASP A 172 -16.55 22.09 -5.67
C ASP A 172 -17.91 21.51 -5.26
N TYR A 173 -18.09 20.18 -5.33
CA TYR A 173 -19.34 19.58 -4.88
C TYR A 173 -19.51 19.65 -3.35
N ILE A 174 -18.41 19.73 -2.59
CA ILE A 174 -18.46 19.88 -1.13
C ILE A 174 -18.76 21.33 -0.76
N THR A 175 -18.21 22.30 -1.48
CA THR A 175 -18.51 23.72 -1.23
C THR A 175 -19.99 24.02 -1.49
N VAL A 176 -20.57 23.47 -2.57
CA VAL A 176 -22.02 23.57 -2.85
C VAL A 176 -22.89 22.85 -1.81
N ALA A 177 -22.41 21.74 -1.23
CA ALA A 177 -23.12 21.06 -0.14
C ALA A 177 -23.11 21.89 1.15
N ARG A 178 -22.00 22.58 1.46
CA ARG A 178 -21.91 23.47 2.63
C ARG A 178 -22.81 24.70 2.51
N THR A 179 -22.95 25.29 1.32
CA THR A 179 -23.83 26.46 1.12
C THR A 179 -25.32 26.13 1.28
N ARG A 180 -25.71 24.86 1.13
CA ARG A 180 -27.06 24.37 1.43
C ARG A 180 -27.35 24.20 2.93
N GLY A 181 -26.41 24.56 3.81
CA GLY A 181 -26.61 24.49 5.26
C GLY A 181 -26.65 23.08 5.83
N GLU A 182 -26.18 22.07 5.08
CA GLU A 182 -26.03 20.72 5.61
C GLU A 182 -24.86 20.73 6.61
N GLY A 183 -25.17 20.81 7.91
CA GLY A 183 -24.20 20.92 8.99
C GLY A 183 -23.11 19.86 8.95
N ILE A 184 -21.90 20.21 9.38
CA ILE A 184 -20.62 19.50 9.18
C ILE A 184 -20.67 18.01 9.57
N PHE A 185 -21.48 17.65 10.57
CA PHE A 185 -21.70 16.27 11.02
C PHE A 185 -22.82 15.53 10.25
N THR A 186 -23.83 16.25 9.75
CA THR A 186 -24.99 15.68 9.04
C THR A 186 -24.85 15.63 7.51
N SER A 187 -24.05 16.52 6.88
CA SER A 187 -23.70 16.42 5.45
C SER A 187 -22.89 15.16 5.15
N SER A 188 -22.01 14.80 6.09
CA SER A 188 -21.30 13.51 6.10
C SER A 188 -22.29 12.35 6.36
N ALA A 189 -22.97 12.29 7.50
CA ALA A 189 -23.69 11.07 7.88
C ALA A 189 -24.89 10.71 6.97
N ARG A 190 -25.65 11.68 6.45
CA ARG A 190 -26.97 11.41 5.84
C ARG A 190 -26.95 11.19 4.33
N ARG A 191 -26.02 11.82 3.59
CA ARG A 191 -25.84 11.59 2.15
C ARG A 191 -24.62 10.71 1.83
N SER A 192 -23.66 10.61 2.77
CA SER A 192 -22.73 9.48 2.78
C SER A 192 -23.55 8.21 2.94
N CYS A 193 -24.46 7.98 3.90
CA CYS A 193 -25.20 6.68 3.98
C CYS A 193 -25.86 6.13 2.70
N ARG A 194 -26.26 6.98 1.73
CA ARG A 194 -26.81 6.52 0.42
C ARG A 194 -25.75 6.31 -0.68
N THR A 195 -24.55 6.88 -0.50
CA THR A 195 -23.36 6.67 -1.36
C THR A 195 -22.26 5.86 -0.64
N SER A 196 -22.43 5.60 0.67
CA SER A 196 -21.53 5.00 1.65
C SER A 196 -21.99 3.63 2.12
N SER A 197 -23.23 3.24 1.82
CA SER A 197 -23.48 1.84 1.51
C SER A 197 -22.63 1.38 0.31
N GLY A 198 -22.06 2.30 -0.49
CA GLY A 198 -20.96 2.04 -1.41
C GLY A 198 -19.58 2.24 -0.81
N LEU A 199 -19.30 3.35 -0.10
CA LEU A 199 -17.99 3.68 0.49
C LEU A 199 -17.62 2.92 1.77
N CYS A 200 -18.51 2.71 2.75
CA CYS A 200 -18.28 1.81 3.90
C CYS A 200 -18.31 0.34 3.47
N LEU A 201 -19.16 -0.04 2.50
CA LEU A 201 -19.08 -1.36 1.85
C LEU A 201 -17.83 -1.47 0.97
N ARG A 202 -17.29 -0.36 0.45
CA ARG A 202 -15.99 -0.29 -0.23
C ARG A 202 -14.83 -0.14 0.73
N ILE A 203 -14.98 0.35 1.96
CA ILE A 203 -13.92 0.38 2.97
C ILE A 203 -13.80 -1.03 3.57
N SER A 204 -14.93 -1.72 3.78
CA SER A 204 -14.95 -3.16 4.07
C SER A 204 -14.55 -4.01 2.86
N ALA A 205 -14.92 -3.65 1.62
CA ALA A 205 -14.43 -4.34 0.41
C ALA A 205 -13.00 -3.95 0.01
N PHE A 206 -12.46 -2.80 0.44
CA PHE A 206 -11.06 -2.40 0.27
C PHE A 206 -10.19 -3.05 1.34
N ALA A 207 -10.72 -3.25 2.55
CA ALA A 207 -10.14 -4.18 3.52
C ALA A 207 -10.08 -5.60 2.93
N SER A 208 -11.11 -6.02 2.19
CA SER A 208 -11.13 -7.30 1.45
C SER A 208 -10.37 -7.31 0.10
N SER A 209 -9.89 -6.16 -0.40
CA SER A 209 -9.25 -5.98 -1.72
C SER A 209 -7.83 -5.38 -1.63
N SER A 210 -7.25 -5.42 -0.43
CA SER A 210 -5.93 -4.85 -0.08
C SER A 210 -4.74 -5.53 -0.79
N SER A 211 -4.98 -6.45 -1.74
CA SER A 211 -3.96 -7.03 -2.61
C SER A 211 -3.67 -6.24 -3.89
N CYS A 212 -4.43 -5.19 -4.22
CA CYS A 212 -4.25 -4.47 -5.49
C CYS A 212 -4.33 -2.96 -5.32
N CYS A 213 -3.44 -2.24 -6.00
CA CYS A 213 -3.45 -0.77 -6.20
C CYS A 213 -2.63 0.09 -5.21
N CYS A 214 -1.34 -0.22 -5.07
CA CYS A 214 -0.31 0.82 -4.89
C CYS A 214 0.36 1.12 -6.25
N CYS A 215 -0.19 2.05 -7.04
CA CYS A 215 0.55 2.66 -8.16
C CYS A 215 0.17 4.16 -8.30
N PRO A 216 1.08 5.10 -7.95
CA PRO A 216 0.78 6.54 -7.95
C PRO A 216 0.94 7.25 -9.30
N ALA A 217 1.63 6.63 -10.27
CA ALA A 217 2.14 7.34 -11.45
C ALA A 217 1.13 7.62 -12.58
N CYS A 218 -0.08 7.05 -12.55
CA CYS A 218 -0.97 7.08 -13.72
C CYS A 218 -2.07 8.17 -13.66
N ARG A 219 -2.23 8.86 -12.52
CA ARG A 219 -3.39 9.75 -12.30
C ARG A 219 -3.14 11.22 -12.64
N SER A 220 -1.90 11.69 -12.77
CA SER A 220 -1.62 13.12 -12.95
C SER A 220 -1.49 13.60 -14.40
N SER A 221 -1.28 12.72 -15.38
CA SER A 221 -0.79 13.15 -16.71
C SER A 221 -1.80 13.12 -17.85
N ALA A 222 -3.05 12.69 -17.62
CA ALA A 222 -4.05 12.53 -18.68
C ALA A 222 -4.97 13.75 -18.88
N SER A 223 -5.06 14.68 -17.95
CA SER A 223 -6.01 15.81 -18.01
C SER A 223 -5.58 16.95 -18.95
N ALA A 224 -4.34 16.96 -19.46
CA ALA A 224 -3.80 18.07 -20.25
C ALA A 224 -3.72 17.84 -21.78
N CYS A 225 -4.00 16.64 -22.29
CA CYS A 225 -3.88 16.35 -23.73
C CYS A 225 -5.25 16.42 -24.42
N ASN A 226 -5.73 17.64 -24.69
CA ASN A 226 -6.93 17.88 -25.49
C ASN A 226 -6.64 17.58 -26.97
N ARG A 227 -7.19 16.48 -27.50
CA ARG A 227 -6.83 15.89 -28.80
C ARG A 227 -7.52 16.55 -30.01
N HIS A 228 -8.31 17.60 -29.79
CA HIS A 228 -9.14 18.23 -30.83
C HIS A 228 -8.60 19.54 -31.43
N SER A 229 -7.41 20.02 -31.02
CA SER A 229 -6.76 21.14 -31.71
C SER A 229 -5.47 20.69 -32.43
N PRO A 230 -5.19 21.18 -33.65
CA PRO A 230 -3.94 20.86 -34.36
C PRO A 230 -2.67 21.34 -33.64
N ILE A 231 -2.83 22.17 -32.60
CA ILE A 231 -1.77 22.65 -31.70
C ILE A 231 -1.56 21.65 -30.53
N GLY A 232 -2.61 21.02 -30.02
CA GLY A 232 -2.56 20.05 -28.91
C GLY A 232 -1.86 18.74 -29.27
N ALA A 233 -1.98 18.28 -30.52
CA ALA A 233 -1.27 17.10 -31.01
C ALA A 233 0.25 17.31 -31.07
N ARG A 234 0.72 18.53 -31.42
CA ARG A 234 2.17 18.85 -31.42
C ARG A 234 2.74 19.00 -30.01
N LEU A 235 1.96 19.47 -29.03
CA LEU A 235 2.40 19.50 -27.63
C LEU A 235 2.49 18.10 -27.02
N CYS A 236 1.54 17.22 -27.32
CA CYS A 236 1.52 15.86 -26.76
C CYS A 236 2.68 15.01 -27.32
N MET A 237 3.09 15.22 -28.59
CA MET A 237 4.33 14.63 -29.14
C MET A 237 5.61 15.26 -28.57
N LYS A 238 5.66 16.59 -28.36
CA LYS A 238 6.82 17.25 -27.72
C LYS A 238 7.01 16.81 -26.25
N MET A 239 5.93 16.56 -25.52
CA MET A 239 6.00 16.11 -24.11
C MET A 239 6.46 14.64 -24.00
N SER A 240 6.11 13.80 -24.98
CA SER A 240 6.60 12.42 -25.06
C SER A 240 8.08 12.33 -25.40
N ALA A 241 8.65 13.33 -26.10
CA ALA A 241 10.08 13.43 -26.36
C ALA A 241 10.88 13.99 -25.17
N ALA A 242 10.31 14.92 -24.41
CA ALA A 242 10.96 15.47 -23.20
C ALA A 242 11.13 14.39 -22.11
N CYS A 243 10.12 13.53 -21.92
CA CYS A 243 10.15 12.44 -20.95
C CYS A 243 11.17 11.33 -21.32
N LEU A 244 11.56 11.23 -22.60
CA LEU A 244 12.60 10.30 -23.05
C LEU A 244 14.03 10.86 -22.83
N SER A 245 14.16 12.18 -22.61
CA SER A 245 15.47 12.85 -22.48
C SER A 245 16.01 12.97 -21.06
N GLU A 246 15.17 12.79 -20.03
CA GLU A 246 15.61 12.82 -18.61
C GLU A 246 16.21 11.50 -18.10
N HIS A 247 16.27 10.46 -18.95
CA HIS A 247 16.89 9.16 -18.62
C HIS A 247 18.13 8.80 -19.45
N LEU A 248 18.70 9.75 -20.21
CA LEU A 248 20.01 9.54 -20.85
C LEU A 248 21.11 10.14 -19.95
N PRO A 249 22.13 9.34 -19.56
CA PRO A 249 23.21 9.80 -18.71
C PRO A 249 24.01 10.94 -19.36
N SER A 250 24.55 11.80 -18.50
CA SER A 250 25.31 13.01 -18.79
C SER A 250 26.61 12.72 -19.55
N SER A 251 26.57 12.63 -20.88
CA SER A 251 27.78 12.76 -21.71
C SER A 251 27.43 12.95 -23.18
N PHE A 252 27.04 14.14 -23.65
CA PHE A 252 27.29 14.59 -25.05
C PHE A 252 27.11 16.12 -25.16
N PRO A 253 27.96 16.82 -25.94
CA PRO A 253 28.04 18.28 -25.91
C PRO A 253 26.96 18.94 -26.78
N ARG A 254 26.48 20.06 -26.26
CA ARG A 254 25.42 20.93 -26.80
C ARG A 254 25.96 21.78 -27.96
N TRP A 255 25.64 21.45 -29.21
CA TRP A 255 25.85 22.35 -30.36
C TRP A 255 24.54 22.96 -30.89
N ARG A 256 24.42 24.23 -30.50
CA ARG A 256 23.75 25.42 -31.05
C ARG A 256 23.18 25.35 -32.49
N SER A 257 21.92 25.78 -32.59
CA SER A 257 21.16 26.41 -33.69
C SER A 257 21.89 26.92 -34.94
N ARG A 258 21.26 26.75 -36.12
CA ARG A 258 21.04 27.82 -37.13
C ARG A 258 20.08 27.39 -38.26
N ALA A 259 19.30 28.39 -38.71
CA ALA A 259 18.37 28.46 -39.84
C ALA A 259 16.97 27.85 -39.63
#